data_AF-A0AAU9CUI0-F1
#
_entry.id   AF-A0AAU9CUI0-F1
#
_cell.length_a   1.000
_cell.length_b   1.000
_cell.length_c   1.000
_cell.angle_alpha   90.00
_cell.angle_beta   90.00
_cell.angle_gamma   90.00
#
_symmetry.space_group_name_H-M   'P 1'
#
loop_
_entity.id
_entity.type
_entity.pdbx_description
1 polymer ?
#
loop_
_entity_poly.entity_id
_entity_poly.type
_entity_poly.pdbx_seq_one_letter_code
_entity_poly.pdbx_strand_id
1 'polypeptide(L)'
;MPISLQKATGPQRKQLRTNTSNSGKSATPPSVLPIQRSVGFEIEVEGALLYRNIEQAYESEDPSFLDVNEFSVPAIREKERIFEGDGFYAQADSLDFNIPYLEFATEPFEDSYEGFQRMKTVIGKLMELVGEAEKAKNPYDPYIPLKKLELFGNIPRHHAETIIELPSGIPKGFVQATAGIRPERLPELLEDLSTASESEPDGLRERREFGRFKMMRLNDGRTGKPRDVQWASTLRRSIDTNKGFAREHHLGESARGFLSLVDFYLRLGKFGAPKYPKSFTPLLARTDFATMFSLLPEHERKAIADHHLFEQTPFASEFPYDAPFFEGGVYHNKTRPHRQIMKSLSRGKWLDGIASGTDYLTAQNFPNRLRAYKLHSMGALGKTTDLVEGQKAPILELRNINQQEPFTFWLYVAEEIFRYIYALNRGIDKKYGEPFPIPNSDQKL
;
A
#
# COMPACT_ATOMS: atom_id res chain seq x y z
N MET A 1 -35.92 -46.60 -1.35
CA MET A 1 -35.06 -46.95 -2.49
C MET A 1 -35.29 -45.94 -3.61
N PRO A 2 -34.34 -45.04 -3.89
CA PRO A 2 -34.49 -44.04 -4.95
C PRO A 2 -33.86 -44.52 -6.27
N ILE A 3 -34.54 -44.14 -7.35
CA ILE A 3 -34.27 -44.46 -8.76
C ILE A 3 -33.15 -43.56 -9.30
N SER A 4 -32.18 -44.19 -9.97
CA SER A 4 -31.05 -43.56 -10.67
C SER A 4 -31.47 -43.04 -12.05
N LEU A 5 -31.21 -41.76 -12.33
CA LEU A 5 -31.44 -41.12 -13.63
C LEU A 5 -30.11 -40.94 -14.37
N GLN A 6 -30.03 -41.58 -15.54
CA GLN A 6 -28.94 -41.51 -16.52
C GLN A 6 -28.84 -40.12 -17.15
N LYS A 7 -27.61 -39.62 -17.33
CA LYS A 7 -27.30 -38.42 -18.14
C LYS A 7 -26.90 -38.83 -19.56
N ALA A 8 -27.59 -38.24 -20.53
CA ALA A 8 -27.36 -38.38 -21.95
C ALA A 8 -26.10 -37.61 -22.42
N THR A 9 -25.41 -38.21 -23.40
CA THR A 9 -24.26 -37.68 -24.13
C THR A 9 -24.69 -37.18 -25.51
N GLY A 10 -24.06 -36.10 -25.99
CA GLY A 10 -24.22 -35.55 -27.35
C GLY A 10 -23.24 -34.38 -27.59
N PRO A 11 -22.99 -33.97 -28.85
CA PRO A 11 -22.00 -34.62 -29.70
C PRO A 11 -20.79 -33.74 -30.07
N GLN A 12 -19.71 -34.41 -30.49
CA GLN A 12 -18.45 -33.85 -30.99
C GLN A 12 -18.61 -33.06 -32.30
N ARG A 13 -18.02 -31.85 -32.36
CA ARG A 13 -17.80 -31.10 -33.61
C ARG A 13 -16.32 -31.14 -34.01
N LYS A 14 -16.07 -31.76 -35.18
CA LYS A 14 -14.82 -31.68 -35.95
C LYS A 14 -14.54 -30.23 -36.37
N GLN A 15 -13.31 -29.76 -36.18
CA GLN A 15 -12.79 -28.58 -36.88
C GLN A 15 -11.65 -29.00 -37.82
N LEU A 16 -11.84 -28.70 -39.11
CA LEU A 16 -10.83 -28.79 -40.15
C LEU A 16 -9.75 -27.71 -39.93
N ARG A 17 -8.49 -28.14 -39.95
CA ARG A 17 -7.33 -27.25 -40.11
C ARG A 17 -7.08 -27.05 -41.60
N THR A 18 -6.99 -25.79 -42.03
CA THR A 18 -6.30 -25.40 -43.25
C THR A 18 -5.07 -24.59 -42.87
N ASN A 19 -3.93 -24.98 -43.45
CA ASN A 19 -2.64 -24.31 -43.34
C ASN A 19 -2.60 -23.15 -44.33
N THR A 20 -2.20 -21.97 -43.88
CA THR A 20 -1.66 -20.92 -44.75
C THR A 20 -0.38 -20.38 -44.12
N SER A 21 0.72 -20.67 -44.79
CA SER A 21 2.04 -20.04 -44.62
C SER A 21 1.98 -18.58 -45.08
N ASN A 22 2.59 -17.66 -44.33
CA ASN A 22 3.07 -16.40 -44.91
C ASN A 22 4.31 -15.87 -44.17
N SER A 23 5.43 -15.95 -44.90
CA SER A 23 6.47 -14.93 -45.08
C SER A 23 6.81 -13.97 -43.92
N GLY A 24 7.93 -14.26 -43.27
CA GLY A 24 9.11 -13.38 -43.29
C GLY A 24 8.89 -11.88 -43.13
N LYS A 25 8.85 -11.42 -41.88
CA LYS A 25 9.44 -10.14 -41.48
C LYS A 25 10.25 -10.39 -40.21
N SER A 26 11.57 -10.25 -40.33
CA SER A 26 12.51 -10.18 -39.21
C SER A 26 12.13 -8.94 -38.38
N ALA A 27 11.24 -9.12 -37.41
CA ALA A 27 11.08 -8.17 -36.34
C ALA A 27 12.35 -8.26 -35.49
N THR A 28 13.19 -7.23 -35.56
CA THR A 28 14.14 -6.95 -34.49
C THR A 28 13.33 -6.99 -33.19
N PRO A 29 13.68 -7.84 -32.20
CA PRO A 29 12.98 -7.81 -30.92
C PRO A 29 13.05 -6.37 -30.41
N PRO A 30 11.94 -5.78 -29.92
CA PRO A 30 12.02 -4.48 -29.29
C PRO A 30 13.14 -4.57 -28.24
N SER A 31 14.11 -3.67 -28.31
CA SER A 31 15.13 -3.56 -27.26
C SER A 31 14.39 -3.23 -25.97
N VAL A 32 14.08 -4.25 -25.17
CA VAL A 32 13.45 -4.07 -23.86
C VAL A 32 14.53 -3.59 -22.90
N LEU A 33 14.71 -2.27 -22.84
CA LEU A 33 15.15 -1.52 -21.66
C LEU A 33 14.53 -0.11 -21.79
N PRO A 34 14.06 0.53 -20.69
CA PRO A 34 14.32 0.22 -19.29
C PRO A 34 13.04 -0.20 -18.55
N ILE A 35 13.13 -1.16 -17.63
CA ILE A 35 12.19 -1.16 -16.50
C ILE A 35 12.88 -0.31 -15.43
N GLN A 36 12.36 0.89 -15.27
CA GLN A 36 12.68 1.79 -14.17
C GLN A 36 11.32 2.25 -13.66
N ARG A 37 10.93 1.79 -12.47
CA ARG A 37 9.72 2.24 -11.80
C ARG A 37 9.96 2.22 -10.29
N SER A 38 9.14 2.83 -9.43
CA SER A 38 8.46 4.12 -9.50
C SER A 38 7.90 4.50 -8.12
N VAL A 39 7.76 5.80 -7.83
CA VAL A 39 6.98 6.32 -6.70
C VAL A 39 5.56 6.63 -7.18
N GLY A 40 4.54 5.94 -6.65
CA GLY A 40 3.12 6.24 -6.87
C GLY A 40 2.48 6.85 -5.64
N PHE A 41 1.41 7.62 -5.83
CA PHE A 41 0.68 8.26 -4.73
C PHE A 41 -0.78 7.84 -4.75
N GLU A 42 -1.34 7.62 -3.56
CA GLU A 42 -2.78 7.45 -3.33
C GLU A 42 -3.21 8.54 -2.33
N ILE A 43 -4.35 9.17 -2.56
CA ILE A 43 -4.90 10.23 -1.73
C ILE A 43 -6.37 9.90 -1.47
N GLU A 44 -6.65 9.38 -0.28
CA GLU A 44 -8.01 9.14 0.20
C GLU A 44 -8.59 10.46 0.71
N VAL A 45 -9.66 10.96 0.10
CA VAL A 45 -10.26 12.25 0.48
C VAL A 45 -11.21 12.04 1.65
N GLU A 46 -10.89 12.64 2.80
CA GLU A 46 -11.63 12.45 4.05
C GLU A 46 -13.09 12.87 3.89
N GLY A 47 -14.02 11.93 4.10
CA GLY A 47 -15.45 12.21 4.06
C GLY A 47 -16.00 12.51 2.67
N ALA A 48 -15.22 12.31 1.60
CA ALA A 48 -15.74 12.41 0.25
C ALA A 48 -16.39 11.09 -0.15
N LEU A 49 -17.69 11.15 -0.48
CA LEU A 49 -18.51 9.98 -0.78
C LEU A 49 -18.90 9.93 -2.26
N LEU A 50 -19.12 8.72 -2.75
CA LEU A 50 -19.47 8.45 -4.14
C LEU A 50 -20.85 7.81 -4.25
N TYR A 51 -21.70 8.40 -5.09
CA TYR A 51 -23.05 7.93 -5.41
C TYR A 51 -23.19 7.71 -6.91
N ARG A 52 -24.01 6.75 -7.33
CA ARG A 52 -24.23 6.50 -8.77
C ARG A 52 -25.06 7.60 -9.41
N ASN A 53 -26.01 8.17 -8.68
CA ASN A 53 -26.89 9.25 -9.11
C ASN A 53 -27.43 10.00 -7.87
N ILE A 54 -28.22 11.06 -8.11
CA ILE A 54 -28.74 11.94 -7.05
C ILE A 54 -29.85 11.29 -6.22
N GLU A 55 -30.64 10.41 -6.83
CA GLU A 55 -31.74 9.69 -6.16
C GLU A 55 -31.17 8.80 -5.04
N GLN A 56 -30.11 8.04 -5.35
CA GLN A 56 -29.40 7.22 -4.38
C GLN A 56 -28.79 8.06 -3.24
N ALA A 57 -28.33 9.28 -3.54
CA ALA A 57 -27.76 10.17 -2.54
C ALA A 57 -28.81 10.62 -1.53
N TYR A 58 -29.97 11.10 -2.01
CA TYR A 58 -31.08 11.50 -1.13
C TYR A 58 -31.71 10.33 -0.36
N GLU A 59 -31.81 9.14 -0.96
CA GLU A 59 -32.29 7.93 -0.27
C GLU A 59 -31.38 7.52 0.90
N SER A 60 -30.09 7.90 0.88
CA SER A 60 -29.14 7.55 1.94
C SER A 60 -29.22 8.42 3.19
N GLU A 61 -29.84 9.61 3.10
CA GLU A 61 -30.01 10.54 4.23
C GLU A 61 -31.20 10.20 5.15
N ASP A 62 -32.12 9.34 4.71
CA ASP A 62 -33.24 8.84 5.53
C ASP A 62 -33.01 7.38 6.00
N PRO A 63 -32.44 7.19 7.21
CA PRO A 63 -32.15 5.85 7.73
C PRO A 63 -33.40 5.00 8.01
N SER A 64 -34.62 5.54 7.89
CA SER A 64 -35.86 4.79 8.08
C SER A 64 -36.31 3.97 6.86
N PHE A 65 -35.71 4.22 5.68
CA PHE A 65 -36.06 3.54 4.42
C PHE A 65 -35.06 2.50 3.92
N LEU A 66 -33.89 2.39 4.54
CA LEU A 66 -32.89 1.40 4.16
C LEU A 66 -33.12 0.08 4.92
N ASP A 67 -33.99 -0.77 4.38
CA ASP A 67 -33.98 -2.19 4.72
C ASP A 67 -32.66 -2.79 4.24
N VAL A 68 -31.74 -2.97 5.20
CA VAL A 68 -30.31 -3.24 5.02
C VAL A 68 -30.04 -4.58 4.30
N ASN A 69 -31.07 -5.37 4.00
CA ASN A 69 -30.94 -6.73 3.47
C ASN A 69 -31.34 -6.91 2.01
N GLU A 70 -31.98 -5.94 1.32
CA GLU A 70 -32.54 -6.22 -0.02
C GLU A 70 -31.97 -5.42 -1.22
N PHE A 71 -31.32 -4.25 -1.07
CA PHE A 71 -30.96 -3.45 -2.27
C PHE A 71 -29.60 -2.75 -2.36
N SER A 72 -28.68 -2.83 -1.40
CA SER A 72 -27.37 -2.16 -1.56
C SER A 72 -26.31 -3.06 -2.16
N VAL A 73 -26.46 -3.46 -3.43
CA VAL A 73 -25.25 -3.71 -4.24
C VAL A 73 -24.55 -2.35 -4.31
N PRO A 74 -23.31 -2.19 -3.79
CA PRO A 74 -22.62 -0.93 -3.93
C PRO A 74 -22.57 -0.60 -5.41
N ALA A 75 -23.22 0.51 -5.76
CA ALA A 75 -23.50 0.88 -7.14
C ALA A 75 -22.21 1.15 -7.94
N ILE A 76 -21.09 1.33 -7.21
CA ILE A 76 -19.72 1.44 -7.68
C ILE A 76 -18.90 0.42 -6.89
N ARG A 77 -18.12 -0.42 -7.58
CA ARG A 77 -17.30 -1.48 -6.99
C ARG A 77 -16.02 -0.91 -6.39
N GLU A 78 -15.49 -1.56 -5.34
CA GLU A 78 -14.16 -1.24 -4.80
C GLU A 78 -13.10 -1.30 -5.91
N LYS A 79 -12.22 -0.29 -5.96
CA LYS A 79 -11.19 -0.05 -6.99
C LYS A 79 -11.72 0.13 -8.41
N GLU A 80 -13.02 0.37 -8.59
CA GLU A 80 -13.58 0.79 -9.89
C GLU A 80 -13.14 2.23 -10.20
N ARG A 81 -12.55 2.43 -11.38
CA ARG A 81 -12.12 3.75 -11.86
C ARG A 81 -13.31 4.53 -12.38
N ILE A 82 -13.60 5.64 -11.72
CA ILE A 82 -14.73 6.51 -12.08
C ILE A 82 -14.30 7.71 -12.93
N PHE A 83 -13.01 8.03 -12.92
CA PHE A 83 -12.44 9.19 -13.61
C PHE A 83 -10.99 8.91 -13.99
N GLU A 84 -10.57 9.29 -15.20
CA GLU A 84 -9.21 9.09 -15.69
C GLU A 84 -8.64 10.41 -16.23
N GLY A 85 -7.63 10.95 -15.54
CA GLY A 85 -6.87 12.11 -15.97
C GLY A 85 -5.53 11.72 -16.61
N ASP A 86 -4.78 12.72 -17.05
CA ASP A 86 -3.43 12.53 -17.57
C ASP A 86 -2.44 12.21 -16.44
N GLY A 87 -2.13 10.92 -16.26
CA GLY A 87 -1.21 10.41 -15.23
C GLY A 87 -1.83 10.14 -13.86
N PHE A 88 -3.16 10.26 -13.73
CA PHE A 88 -3.89 9.96 -12.49
C PHE A 88 -5.30 9.43 -12.78
N TYR A 89 -5.94 8.86 -11.78
CA TYR A 89 -7.34 8.43 -11.84
C TYR A 89 -8.00 8.59 -10.47
N ALA A 90 -9.33 8.65 -10.47
CA ALA A 90 -10.12 8.54 -9.25
C ALA A 90 -10.83 7.18 -9.23
N GLN A 91 -10.89 6.57 -8.06
CA GLN A 91 -11.54 5.29 -7.85
C GLN A 91 -12.32 5.26 -6.54
N ALA A 92 -13.22 4.29 -6.44
CA ALA A 92 -13.90 3.98 -5.18
C ALA A 92 -12.97 3.17 -4.25
N ASP A 93 -12.79 3.61 -3.00
CA ASP A 93 -12.25 2.77 -1.92
C ASP A 93 -13.37 2.45 -0.91
N SER A 94 -13.31 1.29 -0.26
CA SER A 94 -14.33 0.89 0.72
C SER A 94 -13.75 0.75 2.11
N LEU A 95 -14.40 1.38 3.09
CA LEU A 95 -14.15 1.18 4.52
C LEU A 95 -15.38 0.55 5.18
N ASP A 96 -15.72 -0.71 4.88
CA ASP A 96 -16.82 -1.48 5.50
C ASP A 96 -18.25 -0.86 5.42
N PHE A 97 -18.39 0.40 4.98
CA PHE A 97 -19.66 1.09 4.80
C PHE A 97 -20.19 0.85 3.39
N ASN A 98 -21.52 0.84 3.23
CA ASN A 98 -22.19 0.62 1.94
C ASN A 98 -21.91 1.73 0.92
N ILE A 99 -21.29 2.84 1.34
CA ILE A 99 -20.97 3.99 0.50
C ILE A 99 -19.45 4.05 0.29
N PRO A 100 -18.97 3.98 -0.96
CA PRO A 100 -17.55 4.08 -1.25
C PRO A 100 -17.03 5.51 -1.07
N TYR A 101 -15.77 5.62 -0.64
CA TYR A 101 -15.03 6.86 -0.54
C TYR A 101 -14.30 7.17 -1.85
N LEU A 102 -14.10 8.46 -2.12
CA LEU A 102 -13.28 8.93 -3.22
C LEU A 102 -11.79 8.79 -2.86
N GLU A 103 -11.06 8.02 -3.68
CA GLU A 103 -9.61 7.91 -3.63
C GLU A 103 -9.01 8.34 -4.97
N PHE A 104 -8.08 9.28 -4.94
CA PHE A 104 -7.23 9.57 -6.10
C PHE A 104 -5.99 8.68 -6.07
N ALA A 105 -5.56 8.22 -7.22
CA ALA A 105 -4.30 7.51 -7.36
C ALA A 105 -3.56 7.97 -8.61
N THR A 106 -2.24 7.96 -8.56
CA THR A 106 -1.40 8.32 -9.70
C THR A 106 -0.90 7.09 -10.43
N GLU A 107 -0.60 7.25 -11.72
CA GLU A 107 0.40 6.39 -12.33
C GLU A 107 1.73 6.55 -11.58
N PRO A 108 2.54 5.50 -11.52
CA PRO A 108 3.75 5.57 -10.72
C PRO A 108 4.83 6.34 -11.52
N PHE A 109 5.56 7.22 -10.84
CA PHE A 109 6.56 8.13 -11.42
C PHE A 109 7.95 7.54 -11.32
N GLU A 110 8.77 7.65 -12.36
CA GLU A 110 10.16 7.22 -12.31
C GLU A 110 10.91 7.91 -11.15
N ASP A 111 11.76 7.19 -10.42
CA ASP A 111 12.58 7.78 -9.34
C ASP A 111 13.75 8.61 -9.93
N SER A 112 13.43 9.73 -10.57
CA SER A 112 14.32 10.63 -11.30
C SER A 112 13.86 12.10 -11.21
N TYR A 113 14.66 13.04 -11.74
CA TYR A 113 14.28 14.46 -11.79
C TYR A 113 13.07 14.68 -12.71
N GLU A 114 13.04 14.03 -13.86
CA GLU A 114 11.94 14.07 -14.82
C GLU A 114 10.67 13.50 -14.19
N GLY A 115 10.79 12.37 -13.49
CA GLY A 115 9.68 11.78 -12.73
C GLY A 115 9.18 12.71 -11.62
N PHE A 116 10.07 13.43 -10.94
CA PHE A 116 9.71 14.44 -9.95
C PHE A 116 8.93 15.61 -10.58
N GLN A 117 9.36 16.13 -11.73
CA GLN A 117 8.61 17.19 -12.43
C GLN A 117 7.24 16.72 -12.95
N ARG A 118 7.18 15.48 -13.45
CA ARG A 118 5.91 14.87 -13.86
C ARG A 118 4.97 14.72 -12.67
N MET A 119 5.47 14.23 -11.54
CA MET A 119 4.71 14.13 -10.29
C MET A 119 4.14 15.49 -9.89
N LYS A 120 4.95 16.55 -9.89
CA LYS A 120 4.48 17.90 -9.56
C LYS A 120 3.32 18.36 -10.43
N THR A 121 3.42 18.10 -11.73
CA THR A 121 2.38 18.44 -12.70
C THR A 121 1.10 17.67 -12.42
N VAL A 122 1.19 16.35 -12.18
CA VAL A 122 0.04 15.48 -11.94
C VAL A 122 -0.65 15.80 -10.61
N ILE A 123 0.11 15.94 -9.52
CA ILE A 123 -0.47 16.30 -8.22
C ILE A 123 -1.04 17.72 -8.25
N GLY A 124 -0.42 18.65 -8.97
CA GLY A 124 -0.98 19.98 -9.22
C GLY A 124 -2.34 19.93 -9.90
N LYS A 125 -2.49 19.14 -10.97
CA LYS A 125 -3.78 18.91 -11.65
C LYS A 125 -4.84 18.30 -10.72
N LEU A 126 -4.46 17.36 -9.86
CA LEU A 126 -5.36 16.79 -8.85
C LEU A 126 -5.87 17.87 -7.87
N MET A 127 -4.97 18.76 -7.42
CA MET A 127 -5.35 19.87 -6.55
C MET A 127 -6.28 20.87 -7.25
N GLU A 128 -6.04 21.15 -8.53
CA GLU A 128 -6.94 22.00 -9.34
C GLU A 128 -8.32 21.34 -9.49
N LEU A 129 -8.38 20.04 -9.78
CA LEU A 129 -9.64 19.28 -9.87
C LEU A 129 -10.44 19.37 -8.57
N VAL A 130 -9.80 19.14 -7.42
CA VAL A 130 -10.46 19.24 -6.10
C VAL A 130 -10.88 20.68 -5.81
N GLY A 131 -10.06 21.67 -6.20
CA GLY A 131 -10.40 23.08 -6.09
C GLY A 131 -11.63 23.47 -6.91
N GLU A 132 -11.76 22.96 -8.14
CA GLU A 132 -12.95 23.18 -8.97
C GLU A 132 -14.18 22.44 -8.44
N ALA A 133 -14.01 21.22 -7.94
CA ALA A 133 -15.09 20.50 -7.28
C ALA A 133 -15.61 21.28 -6.06
N GLU A 134 -14.71 21.84 -5.24
CA GLU A 134 -15.09 22.66 -4.09
C GLU A 134 -15.76 23.99 -4.49
N LYS A 135 -15.34 24.63 -5.59
CA LYS A 135 -16.05 25.81 -6.14
C LYS A 135 -17.43 25.47 -6.68
N ALA A 136 -17.61 24.27 -7.21
CA ALA A 136 -18.88 23.79 -7.74
C ALA A 136 -19.87 23.38 -6.65
N LYS A 137 -19.39 23.23 -5.41
CA LYS A 137 -20.20 22.90 -4.23
C LYS A 137 -21.16 24.04 -3.91
N ASN A 138 -22.44 23.72 -3.82
CA ASN A 138 -23.46 24.65 -3.36
C ASN A 138 -23.56 24.55 -1.83
N PRO A 139 -23.59 25.65 -1.07
CA PRO A 139 -23.78 25.62 0.38
C PRO A 139 -25.03 24.86 0.85
N TYR A 140 -26.04 24.74 -0.02
CA TYR A 140 -27.30 24.03 0.25
C TYR A 140 -27.38 22.65 -0.41
N ASP A 141 -26.40 22.29 -1.25
CA ASP A 141 -26.38 21.02 -1.99
C ASP A 141 -24.92 20.55 -2.17
N PRO A 142 -24.45 19.60 -1.34
CA PRO A 142 -23.06 19.15 -1.34
C PRO A 142 -22.73 18.24 -2.53
N TYR A 143 -23.72 17.91 -3.37
CA TYR A 143 -23.61 16.94 -4.45
C TYR A 143 -23.08 17.58 -5.74
N ILE A 144 -21.95 17.06 -6.22
CA ILE A 144 -21.25 17.52 -7.41
C ILE A 144 -21.34 16.43 -8.47
N PRO A 145 -22.10 16.65 -9.57
CA PRO A 145 -22.08 15.74 -10.70
C PRO A 145 -20.68 15.61 -11.27
N LEU A 146 -20.17 14.38 -11.42
CA LEU A 146 -18.82 14.11 -11.90
C LEU A 146 -18.57 14.74 -13.28
N LYS A 147 -19.62 14.83 -14.11
CA LYS A 147 -19.58 15.50 -15.42
C LYS A 147 -19.06 16.94 -15.37
N LYS A 148 -19.24 17.67 -14.25
CA LYS A 148 -18.69 19.03 -14.09
C LYS A 148 -17.15 19.05 -14.10
N LEU A 149 -16.51 17.89 -13.91
CA LEU A 149 -15.05 17.74 -13.85
C LEU A 149 -14.45 17.19 -15.16
N GLU A 150 -15.24 17.04 -16.23
CA GLU A 150 -14.79 16.47 -17.51
C GLU A 150 -13.66 17.26 -18.21
N LEU A 151 -13.42 18.51 -17.79
CA LEU A 151 -12.30 19.31 -18.30
C LEU A 151 -10.92 18.80 -17.83
N PHE A 152 -10.88 18.01 -16.76
CA PHE A 152 -9.64 17.47 -16.19
C PHE A 152 -9.29 16.05 -16.68
N GLY A 153 -10.20 15.41 -17.42
CA GLY A 153 -10.04 14.00 -17.77
C GLY A 153 -11.31 13.36 -18.34
N ASN A 154 -11.20 12.07 -18.62
CA ASN A 154 -12.28 11.28 -19.18
C ASN A 154 -13.12 10.63 -18.08
N ILE A 155 -14.44 10.62 -18.27
CA ILE A 155 -15.39 9.92 -17.40
C ILE A 155 -15.91 8.70 -18.17
N PRO A 156 -15.70 7.47 -17.68
CA PRO A 156 -16.27 6.30 -18.31
C PRO A 156 -17.79 6.44 -18.45
N ARG A 157 -18.35 6.04 -19.59
CA ARG A 157 -19.77 6.28 -19.93
C ARG A 157 -20.77 5.79 -18.86
N HIS A 158 -20.45 4.72 -18.15
CA HIS A 158 -21.30 4.16 -17.09
C HIS A 158 -21.23 4.93 -15.75
N HIS A 159 -20.33 5.92 -15.65
CA HIS A 159 -20.16 6.84 -14.52
C HIS A 159 -20.56 8.28 -14.87
N ALA A 160 -21.19 8.52 -16.02
CA ALA A 160 -21.60 9.88 -16.44
C ALA A 160 -22.59 10.54 -15.47
N GLU A 161 -23.34 9.75 -14.71
CA GLU A 161 -24.31 10.19 -13.70
C GLU A 161 -23.74 10.16 -12.27
N THR A 162 -22.51 9.67 -12.08
CA THR A 162 -21.88 9.57 -10.76
C THR A 162 -21.78 10.94 -10.11
N ILE A 163 -22.00 10.97 -8.80
CA ILE A 163 -22.00 12.16 -7.96
C ILE A 163 -20.94 12.00 -6.88
N ILE A 164 -20.22 13.09 -6.65
CA ILE A 164 -19.30 13.23 -5.53
C ILE A 164 -19.96 14.11 -4.49
N GLU A 165 -19.98 13.66 -3.24
CA GLU A 165 -20.25 14.51 -2.09
C GLU A 165 -18.91 14.87 -1.45
N LEU A 166 -18.59 16.15 -1.33
CA LEU A 166 -17.39 16.61 -0.63
C LEU A 166 -17.70 16.97 0.83
N PRO A 167 -16.76 16.72 1.77
CA PRO A 167 -16.96 17.05 3.18
C PRO A 167 -17.22 18.54 3.39
N SER A 168 -17.94 18.90 4.45
CA SER A 168 -18.10 20.30 4.86
C SER A 168 -16.76 20.92 5.27
N GLY A 169 -16.42 22.07 4.70
CA GLY A 169 -15.14 22.75 4.90
C GLY A 169 -14.08 22.36 3.86
N ILE A 170 -12.82 22.72 4.11
CA ILE A 170 -11.72 22.47 3.16
C ILE A 170 -11.50 20.96 3.02
N PRO A 171 -11.57 20.38 1.80
CA PRO A 171 -11.26 18.97 1.58
C PRO A 171 -9.86 18.61 2.08
N LYS A 172 -9.78 17.52 2.83
CA LYS A 172 -8.53 16.98 3.39
C LYS A 172 -8.29 15.60 2.83
N GLY A 173 -7.02 15.21 2.74
CA GLY A 173 -6.63 13.92 2.19
C GLY A 173 -5.66 13.17 3.09
N PHE A 174 -5.68 11.85 3.00
CA PHE A 174 -4.65 10.97 3.54
C PHE A 174 -3.70 10.59 2.40
N VAL A 175 -2.57 11.28 2.32
CA VAL A 175 -1.55 10.96 1.32
C VAL A 175 -0.86 9.66 1.72
N GLN A 176 -0.74 8.74 0.77
CA GLN A 176 -0.02 7.49 0.87
C GLN A 176 0.92 7.41 -0.34
N ALA A 177 2.04 6.73 -0.18
CA ALA A 177 3.01 6.58 -1.26
C ALA A 177 3.47 5.13 -1.37
N THR A 178 3.48 4.59 -2.58
CA THR A 178 3.97 3.25 -2.87
C THR A 178 5.24 3.35 -3.70
N ALA A 179 6.32 2.69 -3.29
CA ALA A 179 7.59 2.72 -4.02
C ALA A 179 8.42 1.45 -3.85
N GLY A 180 9.24 1.16 -4.85
CA GLY A 180 10.38 0.25 -4.72
C GLY A 180 11.44 0.81 -3.77
N ILE A 181 11.81 0.03 -2.75
CA ILE A 181 12.88 0.37 -1.81
C ILE A 181 13.97 -0.68 -1.91
N ARG A 182 15.21 -0.26 -2.20
CA ARG A 182 16.35 -1.18 -2.27
C ARG A 182 16.46 -2.02 -0.99
N PRO A 183 16.63 -3.35 -1.06
CA PRO A 183 16.69 -4.20 0.12
C PRO A 183 17.70 -3.73 1.17
N GLU A 184 18.90 -3.32 0.77
CA GLU A 184 19.96 -2.80 1.62
C GLU A 184 19.66 -1.43 2.24
N ARG A 185 18.64 -0.72 1.77
CA ARG A 185 18.16 0.57 2.31
C ARG A 185 16.98 0.42 3.25
N LEU A 186 16.40 -0.78 3.35
CA LEU A 186 15.33 -1.06 4.30
C LEU A 186 15.72 -0.72 5.76
N PRO A 187 16.91 -1.08 6.28
CA PRO A 187 17.26 -0.71 7.65
C PRO A 187 17.21 0.80 7.90
N GLU A 188 17.69 1.60 6.95
CA GLU A 188 17.66 3.05 7.04
C GLU A 188 16.22 3.59 7.05
N LEU A 189 15.37 3.14 6.12
CA LEU A 189 13.94 3.47 6.11
C LEU A 189 13.28 3.15 7.46
N LEU A 190 13.52 1.95 7.99
CA LEU A 190 12.92 1.53 9.26
C LEU A 190 13.43 2.40 10.42
N GLU A 191 14.72 2.75 10.43
CA GLU A 191 15.30 3.62 11.46
C GLU A 191 14.75 5.06 11.40
N ASP A 192 14.49 5.56 10.20
CA ASP A 192 13.92 6.88 9.94
C ASP A 192 12.44 6.94 10.34
N LEU A 193 11.69 5.85 10.21
CA LEU A 193 10.29 5.76 10.64
C LEU A 193 10.14 5.45 12.14
N SER A 194 11.19 4.96 12.79
CA SER A 194 11.17 4.57 14.21
C SER A 194 11.41 5.74 15.17
N THR A 195 11.16 5.55 16.47
CA THR A 195 11.54 6.54 17.49
C THR A 195 13.05 6.78 17.50
N ALA A 196 13.46 8.01 17.85
CA ALA A 196 14.86 8.30 18.13
C ALA A 196 15.40 7.38 19.24
N SER A 197 16.62 6.89 19.09
CA SER A 197 17.33 6.24 20.19
C SER A 197 17.87 7.32 21.14
N GLU A 198 17.92 7.03 22.43
CA GLU A 198 18.59 7.89 23.42
C GLU A 198 20.08 8.09 23.07
N SER A 199 20.70 7.06 22.46
CA SER A 199 22.09 7.06 22.02
C SER A 199 22.32 7.62 20.60
N GLU A 200 21.26 8.07 19.93
CA GLU A 200 21.37 8.60 18.57
C GLU A 200 22.08 9.97 18.56
N PRO A 201 23.17 10.15 17.79
CA PRO A 201 23.83 11.44 17.67
C PRO A 201 22.90 12.52 17.11
N ASP A 202 23.03 13.77 17.58
CA ASP A 202 22.14 14.88 17.21
C ASP A 202 22.03 15.08 15.70
N GLY A 203 23.14 15.04 14.97
CA GLY A 203 23.11 15.19 13.50
C GLY A 203 22.37 14.07 12.78
N LEU A 204 22.41 12.84 13.32
CA LEU A 204 21.62 11.72 12.78
C LEU A 204 20.15 11.86 13.17
N ARG A 205 19.87 12.32 14.39
CA ARG A 205 18.51 12.58 14.86
C ARG A 205 17.80 13.63 14.00
N GLU A 206 18.49 14.74 13.71
CA GLU A 206 17.99 15.82 12.84
C GLU A 206 17.73 15.29 11.41
N ARG A 207 18.67 14.52 10.86
CA ARG A 207 18.51 13.90 9.53
C ARG A 207 17.24 13.03 9.44
N ARG A 208 16.94 12.29 10.50
CA ARG A 208 15.80 11.37 10.57
C ARG A 208 14.49 12.02 11.00
N GLU A 209 14.54 13.25 11.48
CA GLU A 209 13.37 13.97 11.96
C GLU A 209 12.29 14.06 10.87
N PHE A 210 12.70 14.17 9.60
CA PHE A 210 11.79 14.14 8.47
C PHE A 210 10.95 12.84 8.43
N GLY A 211 11.59 11.66 8.42
CA GLY A 211 10.90 10.36 8.44
C GLY A 211 9.99 10.20 9.67
N ARG A 212 10.42 10.69 10.83
CA ARG A 212 9.67 10.54 12.09
C ARG A 212 8.46 11.45 12.20
N PHE A 213 8.63 12.72 11.87
CA PHE A 213 7.62 13.74 12.16
C PHE A 213 6.84 14.17 10.94
N LYS A 214 7.43 14.15 9.75
CA LYS A 214 6.78 14.60 8.50
C LYS A 214 6.15 13.45 7.75
N MET A 215 6.76 12.27 7.78
CA MET A 215 6.19 11.10 7.10
C MET A 215 5.18 10.35 7.97
N MET A 216 5.12 10.62 9.28
CA MET A 216 4.43 9.75 10.24
C MET A 216 3.63 10.51 11.30
N ARG A 217 3.28 11.77 11.04
CA ARG A 217 2.53 12.62 11.98
C ARG A 217 1.17 12.02 12.29
N LEU A 218 1.11 11.30 13.40
CA LEU A 218 -0.12 10.86 14.04
C LEU A 218 -0.61 11.95 14.98
N ASN A 219 -0.94 13.14 14.48
CA ASN A 219 -1.70 14.06 15.30
C ASN A 219 -3.11 13.49 15.41
N ASP A 220 -3.52 13.10 16.61
CA ASP A 220 -4.94 12.92 16.83
C ASP A 220 -5.57 14.32 16.72
N GLY A 221 -6.39 14.55 15.69
CA GLY A 221 -7.01 15.85 15.47
C GLY A 221 -7.93 16.30 16.63
N ARG A 222 -8.09 15.48 17.68
CA ARG A 222 -8.97 15.71 18.83
C ARG A 222 -8.27 16.08 20.13
N THR A 223 -7.06 15.58 20.41
CA THR A 223 -6.34 15.88 21.67
C THR A 223 -5.01 16.59 21.45
N GLY A 224 -4.54 16.71 20.21
CA GLY A 224 -3.24 17.30 19.89
C GLY A 224 -2.06 16.48 20.44
N LYS A 225 -2.32 15.26 20.93
CA LYS A 225 -1.29 14.34 21.40
C LYS A 225 -0.90 13.43 20.25
N PRO A 226 0.39 13.11 20.08
CA PRO A 226 0.82 12.08 19.15
C PRO A 226 0.05 10.79 19.48
N ARG A 227 -0.79 10.32 18.57
CA ARG A 227 -1.44 9.00 18.68
C ARG A 227 -0.31 7.97 18.77
N ASP A 228 -0.46 7.07 19.72
CA ASP A 228 0.58 6.19 20.25
C ASP A 228 1.72 5.85 19.27
N VAL A 229 2.89 6.38 19.64
CA VAL A 229 4.25 6.10 19.18
C VAL A 229 4.64 4.62 19.33
N GLN A 230 3.71 3.76 19.75
CA GLN A 230 3.97 2.36 20.08
C GLN A 230 4.48 1.56 18.89
N TRP A 231 3.97 1.80 17.67
CA TRP A 231 4.52 1.12 16.49
C TRP A 231 5.94 1.61 16.17
N ALA A 232 6.26 2.89 16.39
CA ALA A 232 7.58 3.44 16.09
C ALA A 232 8.64 2.93 17.08
N SER A 233 8.28 2.76 18.36
CA SER A 233 9.14 2.11 19.35
C SER A 233 9.25 0.60 19.12
N THR A 234 8.15 -0.03 18.67
CA THR A 234 8.15 -1.44 18.23
C THR A 234 9.11 -1.64 17.05
N LEU A 235 9.10 -0.71 16.09
CA LEU A 235 10.00 -0.73 14.95
C LEU A 235 11.46 -0.55 15.38
N ARG A 236 11.73 0.43 16.25
CA ARG A 236 13.06 0.62 16.85
C ARG A 236 13.58 -0.66 17.50
N ARG A 237 12.75 -1.28 18.34
CA ARG A 237 13.09 -2.54 19.01
C ARG A 237 13.38 -3.65 18.00
N SER A 238 12.64 -3.71 16.90
CA SER A 238 12.86 -4.70 15.83
C SER A 238 14.23 -4.52 15.17
N ILE A 239 14.61 -3.27 14.88
CA ILE A 239 15.90 -2.94 14.29
C ILE A 239 17.04 -3.28 15.25
N ASP A 240 16.95 -2.86 16.51
CA ASP A 240 18.02 -3.06 17.49
C ASP A 240 18.24 -4.56 17.76
N THR A 241 17.13 -5.31 17.86
CA THR A 241 17.14 -6.78 17.99
C THR A 241 17.89 -7.44 16.84
N ASN A 242 17.54 -7.07 15.61
CA ASN A 242 18.09 -7.72 14.42
C ASN A 242 19.49 -7.20 14.05
N LYS A 243 19.90 -6.03 14.54
CA LYS A 243 21.26 -5.49 14.34
C LYS A 243 22.32 -6.38 15.01
N GLY A 244 22.08 -6.81 16.25
CA GLY A 244 22.98 -7.72 16.96
C GLY A 244 23.04 -9.10 16.29
N PHE A 245 21.85 -9.63 15.96
CA PHE A 245 21.71 -10.92 15.29
C PHE A 245 22.38 -10.98 13.92
N ALA A 246 22.14 -9.97 13.06
CA ALA A 246 22.77 -9.90 11.75
C ALA A 246 24.30 -9.88 11.85
N ARG A 247 24.86 -9.17 12.84
CA ARG A 247 26.31 -9.13 13.08
C ARG A 247 26.86 -10.49 13.50
N GLU A 248 26.18 -11.20 14.39
CA GLU A 248 26.57 -12.53 14.87
C GLU A 248 26.60 -13.57 13.73
N HIS A 249 25.63 -13.49 12.82
CA HIS A 249 25.48 -14.43 11.70
C HIS A 249 26.07 -13.92 10.37
N HIS A 250 26.85 -12.83 10.39
CA HIS A 250 27.46 -12.23 9.20
C HIS A 250 26.48 -11.91 8.06
N LEU A 251 25.25 -11.48 8.40
CA LEU A 251 24.22 -11.08 7.45
C LEU A 251 24.40 -9.61 7.06
N GLY A 252 24.21 -9.29 5.77
CA GLY A 252 24.26 -7.93 5.25
C GLY A 252 23.01 -7.10 5.56
N GLU A 253 23.04 -5.83 5.11
CA GLU A 253 21.96 -4.88 5.37
C GLU A 253 20.61 -5.30 4.76
N SER A 254 20.61 -5.98 3.62
CA SER A 254 19.38 -6.50 2.99
C SER A 254 18.68 -7.51 3.90
N ALA A 255 19.41 -8.52 4.41
CA ALA A 255 18.86 -9.49 5.34
C ALA A 255 18.46 -8.84 6.67
N ARG A 256 19.28 -7.93 7.21
CA ARG A 256 18.94 -7.16 8.43
C ARG A 256 17.63 -6.40 8.28
N GLY A 257 17.43 -5.71 7.16
CA GLY A 257 16.23 -4.93 6.88
C GLY A 257 15.00 -5.81 6.73
N PHE A 258 15.14 -6.92 5.99
CA PHE A 258 14.09 -7.93 5.86
C PHE A 258 13.69 -8.53 7.21
N LEU A 259 14.64 -9.00 8.01
CA LEU A 259 14.37 -9.59 9.33
C LEU A 259 13.75 -8.57 10.30
N SER A 260 14.17 -7.30 10.22
CA SER A 260 13.56 -6.22 11.00
C SER A 260 12.10 -5.97 10.60
N LEU A 261 11.78 -6.05 9.31
CA LEU A 261 10.40 -5.93 8.83
C LEU A 261 9.54 -7.14 9.25
N VAL A 262 10.09 -8.35 9.21
CA VAL A 262 9.43 -9.56 9.71
C VAL A 262 9.13 -9.45 11.21
N ASP A 263 10.12 -9.08 12.04
CA ASP A 263 9.92 -8.89 13.48
C ASP A 263 8.89 -7.80 13.76
N PHE A 264 8.94 -6.69 13.01
CA PHE A 264 7.96 -5.62 13.12
C PHE A 264 6.53 -6.14 12.89
N TYR A 265 6.32 -6.95 11.85
CA TYR A 265 5.03 -7.56 11.56
C TYR A 265 4.57 -8.56 12.63
N LEU A 266 5.48 -9.38 13.18
CA LEU A 266 5.17 -10.31 14.27
C LEU A 266 4.73 -9.57 15.54
N ARG A 267 5.43 -8.48 15.87
CA ARG A 267 5.09 -7.61 17.00
C ARG A 267 3.72 -6.97 16.82
N LEU A 268 3.42 -6.45 15.64
CA LEU A 268 2.11 -5.87 15.34
C LEU A 268 1.00 -6.93 15.36
N GLY A 269 1.25 -8.14 14.87
CA GLY A 269 0.28 -9.24 14.96
C GLY A 269 -0.01 -9.66 16.41
N LYS A 270 0.99 -9.62 17.30
CA LYS A 270 0.83 -9.95 18.71
C LYS A 270 0.12 -8.85 19.50
N PHE A 271 0.60 -7.62 19.40
CA PHE A 271 0.21 -6.52 20.29
C PHE A 271 -0.75 -5.53 19.65
N GLY A 272 -0.83 -5.49 18.32
CA GLY A 272 -1.76 -4.65 17.60
C GLY A 272 -3.19 -5.14 17.78
N ALA A 273 -4.09 -4.22 18.14
CA ALA A 273 -5.53 -4.42 18.05
C ALA A 273 -6.12 -3.50 16.99
N PRO A 274 -5.67 -3.56 15.73
CA PRO A 274 -6.10 -2.60 14.73
C PRO A 274 -7.58 -2.76 14.40
N LYS A 275 -8.21 -1.66 13.96
CA LYS A 275 -9.55 -1.72 13.36
C LYS A 275 -9.55 -2.60 12.09
N TYR A 276 -8.44 -2.66 11.35
CA TYR A 276 -8.26 -3.46 10.12
C TYR A 276 -6.84 -4.01 9.97
N PRO A 277 -6.61 -5.17 9.31
CA PRO A 277 -5.27 -5.67 9.05
C PRO A 277 -4.43 -4.66 8.26
N LYS A 278 -4.99 -4.01 7.24
CA LYS A 278 -4.25 -3.02 6.45
C LYS A 278 -3.83 -1.77 7.25
N SER A 279 -4.46 -1.52 8.40
CA SER A 279 -4.26 -0.32 9.23
C SER A 279 -3.33 -0.50 10.42
N PHE A 280 -2.79 -1.69 10.70
CA PHE A 280 -1.87 -1.86 11.85
C PHE A 280 -0.45 -1.40 11.59
N THR A 281 -0.05 -1.28 10.32
CA THR A 281 1.31 -0.88 9.96
C THR A 281 1.28 0.39 9.12
N PRO A 282 2.12 1.38 9.44
CA PRO A 282 2.35 2.51 8.56
C PRO A 282 3.28 2.18 7.39
N LEU A 283 3.93 1.03 7.43
CA LEU A 283 4.76 0.54 6.33
C LEU A 283 4.21 -0.81 5.88
N LEU A 284 3.53 -0.81 4.76
CA LEU A 284 2.84 -1.98 4.24
C LEU A 284 3.62 -2.63 3.10
N ALA A 285 4.02 -3.88 3.28
CA ALA A 285 4.54 -4.74 2.22
C ALA A 285 3.49 -4.98 1.12
N ARG A 286 3.73 -4.45 -0.08
CA ARG A 286 2.89 -4.67 -1.28
C ARG A 286 3.42 -5.85 -2.12
N THR A 287 4.74 -6.00 -2.22
CA THR A 287 5.39 -7.25 -2.61
C THR A 287 5.21 -8.28 -1.49
N ASP A 288 5.01 -9.55 -1.81
CA ASP A 288 4.89 -10.59 -0.78
C ASP A 288 6.23 -10.93 -0.10
N PHE A 289 6.21 -11.34 1.17
CA PHE A 289 7.42 -11.56 1.96
C PHE A 289 8.29 -12.70 1.42
N ALA A 290 7.71 -13.72 0.79
CA ALA A 290 8.45 -14.81 0.17
C ALA A 290 9.29 -14.29 -1.02
N THR A 291 8.72 -13.37 -1.79
CA THR A 291 9.41 -12.69 -2.89
C THR A 291 10.49 -11.76 -2.34
N MET A 292 10.21 -10.98 -1.30
CA MET A 292 11.25 -10.16 -0.65
C MET A 292 12.42 -11.01 -0.15
N PHE A 293 12.14 -12.15 0.48
CA PHE A 293 13.17 -13.09 0.92
C PHE A 293 14.00 -13.61 -0.26
N SER A 294 13.37 -13.89 -1.40
CA SER A 294 14.07 -14.31 -2.62
C SER A 294 15.03 -13.25 -3.20
N LEU A 295 14.86 -11.98 -2.85
CA LEU A 295 15.75 -10.89 -3.28
C LEU A 295 17.06 -10.82 -2.48
N LEU A 296 17.14 -11.49 -1.33
CA LEU A 296 18.36 -11.53 -0.54
C LEU A 296 19.46 -12.33 -1.26
N PRO A 297 20.74 -12.04 -1.03
CA PRO A 297 21.85 -12.89 -1.46
C PRO A 297 21.64 -14.36 -1.09
N GLU A 298 22.01 -15.28 -2.00
CA GLU A 298 21.74 -16.71 -1.82
C GLU A 298 22.31 -17.29 -0.52
N HIS A 299 23.54 -16.90 -0.17
CA HIS A 299 24.19 -17.35 1.05
C HIS A 299 23.46 -16.88 2.32
N GLU A 300 22.86 -15.68 2.31
CA GLU A 300 22.06 -15.16 3.42
C GLU A 300 20.72 -15.90 3.52
N ARG A 301 20.04 -16.14 2.38
CA ARG A 301 18.81 -16.95 2.37
C ARG A 301 19.06 -18.34 2.93
N LYS A 302 20.16 -18.97 2.50
CA LYS A 302 20.56 -20.28 2.99
C LYS A 302 20.86 -20.24 4.49
N ALA A 303 21.60 -19.23 4.96
CA ALA A 303 21.87 -19.07 6.38
C ALA A 303 20.56 -18.93 7.18
N ILE A 304 19.60 -18.13 6.70
CA ILE A 304 18.30 -17.94 7.37
C ILE A 304 17.46 -19.22 7.38
N ALA A 305 17.39 -19.93 6.25
CA ALA A 305 16.57 -21.13 6.11
C ALA A 305 17.18 -22.36 6.82
N ASP A 306 18.46 -22.65 6.59
CA ASP A 306 19.11 -23.88 7.06
C ASP A 306 19.36 -23.89 8.57
N HIS A 307 19.58 -22.71 9.17
CA HIS A 307 19.81 -22.61 10.61
C HIS A 307 18.52 -22.41 11.40
N HIS A 308 17.34 -22.54 10.76
CA HIS A 308 16.06 -22.21 11.39
C HIS A 308 16.14 -20.84 12.06
N LEU A 309 16.79 -19.86 11.43
CA LEU A 309 17.09 -18.59 12.10
C LEU A 309 15.80 -17.89 12.52
N PHE A 310 14.69 -18.09 11.82
CA PHE A 310 13.38 -17.65 12.28
C PHE A 310 13.01 -18.15 13.69
N GLU A 311 13.37 -19.39 14.04
CA GLU A 311 13.18 -20.01 15.36
C GLU A 311 14.25 -19.60 16.38
N GLN A 312 15.42 -19.13 15.92
CA GLN A 312 16.55 -18.74 16.78
C GLN A 312 16.68 -17.22 16.94
N THR A 313 15.94 -16.45 16.16
CA THR A 313 15.94 -14.98 16.27
C THR A 313 15.63 -14.57 17.71
N PRO A 314 16.15 -13.42 18.18
CA PRO A 314 15.93 -13.03 19.57
C PRO A 314 14.44 -12.81 19.89
N PHE A 315 13.62 -12.63 18.85
CA PHE A 315 12.18 -12.50 18.95
C PHE A 315 11.44 -13.85 19.04
N ALA A 316 12.06 -14.99 18.72
CA ALA A 316 11.42 -16.31 18.84
C ALA A 316 10.99 -16.64 20.28
N SER A 317 11.74 -16.17 21.29
CA SER A 317 11.34 -16.27 22.71
C SER A 317 10.10 -15.43 23.05
N GLU A 318 9.91 -14.32 22.34
CA GLU A 318 8.77 -13.41 22.51
C GLU A 318 7.56 -13.87 21.68
N PHE A 319 7.79 -14.62 20.61
CA PHE A 319 6.79 -15.05 19.64
C PHE A 319 6.80 -16.57 19.45
N PRO A 320 6.10 -17.33 20.31
CA PRO A 320 6.02 -18.78 20.17
C PRO A 320 5.58 -19.18 18.76
N TYR A 321 6.30 -20.14 18.17
CA TYR A 321 6.14 -20.57 16.77
C TYR A 321 4.69 -21.01 16.47
N ASP A 322 4.11 -21.80 17.37
CA ASP A 322 2.76 -22.35 17.23
C ASP A 322 1.65 -21.37 17.61
N ALA A 323 1.99 -20.21 18.16
CA ALA A 323 0.98 -19.23 18.53
C ALA A 323 0.36 -18.57 17.28
N PRO A 324 -0.91 -18.14 17.37
CA PRO A 324 -1.55 -17.37 16.31
C PRO A 324 -0.73 -16.14 15.92
N PHE A 325 -0.65 -15.85 14.62
CA PHE A 325 -0.02 -14.63 14.13
C PHE A 325 -0.72 -13.39 14.70
N PHE A 326 -2.05 -13.36 14.60
CA PHE A 326 -2.91 -12.26 15.04
C PHE A 326 -3.46 -12.52 16.45
N GLU A 327 -2.57 -12.61 17.43
CA GLU A 327 -2.92 -12.89 18.83
C GLU A 327 -3.75 -11.76 19.47
N GLY A 328 -3.42 -10.50 19.15
CA GLY A 328 -4.18 -9.31 19.59
C GLY A 328 -5.58 -9.19 18.97
N GLY A 329 -5.86 -10.04 17.98
CA GLY A 329 -7.08 -9.99 17.17
C GLY A 329 -7.04 -8.88 16.12
N VAL A 330 -8.09 -8.83 15.30
CA VAL A 330 -8.34 -7.77 14.34
C VAL A 330 -9.77 -7.30 14.60
N TYR A 331 -10.03 -6.01 14.48
CA TYR A 331 -11.28 -5.32 14.79
C TYR A 331 -11.52 -5.12 16.29
N HIS A 332 -11.80 -3.86 16.68
CA HIS A 332 -12.21 -3.54 18.05
C HIS A 332 -13.58 -4.15 18.43
N ASN A 333 -14.40 -4.53 17.44
CA ASN A 333 -15.74 -5.04 17.67
C ASN A 333 -15.72 -6.57 17.93
N LYS A 334 -15.91 -6.94 19.19
CA LYS A 334 -15.62 -8.27 19.76
C LYS A 334 -16.66 -9.36 19.42
N THR A 335 -17.34 -9.31 18.27
CA THR A 335 -18.25 -10.41 17.92
C THR A 335 -17.44 -11.70 17.69
N ARG A 336 -17.91 -12.81 18.30
CA ARG A 336 -17.18 -14.09 18.39
C ARG A 336 -16.64 -14.66 17.04
N PRO A 337 -17.28 -14.48 15.87
CA PRO A 337 -16.78 -15.05 14.62
C PRO A 337 -15.41 -14.51 14.22
N HIS A 338 -15.15 -13.22 14.43
CA HIS A 338 -13.90 -12.58 13.98
C HIS A 338 -12.66 -13.06 14.73
N ARG A 339 -12.80 -13.46 16.00
CA ARG A 339 -11.66 -13.97 16.81
C ARG A 339 -11.16 -15.35 16.38
N GLN A 340 -12.01 -16.22 15.83
CA GLN A 340 -11.61 -17.58 15.46
C GLN A 340 -10.84 -17.63 14.13
N ILE A 341 -11.17 -16.74 13.19
CA ILE A 341 -10.56 -16.66 11.86
C ILE A 341 -9.06 -16.34 11.95
N MET A 342 -8.71 -15.47 12.88
CA MET A 342 -7.34 -14.96 13.08
C MET A 342 -6.40 -16.00 13.73
N LYS A 343 -6.94 -17.13 14.20
CA LYS A 343 -6.15 -18.27 14.71
C LYS A 343 -5.73 -19.27 13.65
N SER A 344 -6.18 -19.10 12.40
CA SER A 344 -5.92 -20.07 11.31
C SER A 344 -4.49 -20.00 10.73
N LEU A 345 -3.76 -18.93 11.02
CA LEU A 345 -2.36 -18.76 10.68
C LEU A 345 -1.54 -18.67 11.97
N SER A 346 -0.67 -19.65 12.21
CA SER A 346 0.38 -19.54 13.22
C SER A 346 1.56 -18.74 12.69
N ARG A 347 2.36 -18.19 13.59
CA ARG A 347 3.59 -17.46 13.23
C ARG A 347 4.55 -18.36 12.47
N GLY A 348 4.74 -19.58 12.98
CA GLY A 348 5.63 -20.55 12.38
C GLY A 348 5.25 -20.93 10.95
N LYS A 349 3.96 -21.21 10.72
CA LYS A 349 3.46 -21.49 9.38
C LYS A 349 3.73 -20.33 8.41
N TRP A 350 3.64 -19.08 8.87
CA TRP A 350 3.98 -17.93 8.04
C TRP A 350 5.48 -17.86 7.72
N LEU A 351 6.33 -18.04 8.74
CA LEU A 351 7.80 -18.01 8.60
C LEU A 351 8.33 -19.17 7.72
N ASP A 352 7.87 -20.40 7.96
CA ASP A 352 8.13 -21.57 7.10
C ASP A 352 7.67 -21.33 5.66
N GLY A 353 6.50 -20.70 5.53
CA GLY A 353 5.93 -20.33 4.24
C GLY A 353 6.87 -19.43 3.46
N ILE A 354 7.35 -18.35 4.07
CA ILE A 354 8.30 -17.40 3.47
C ILE A 354 9.54 -18.14 2.96
N ALA A 355 10.17 -18.96 3.81
CA ALA A 355 11.35 -19.74 3.43
C ALA A 355 11.06 -20.72 2.28
N SER A 356 9.85 -21.27 2.23
CA SER A 356 9.36 -22.20 1.19
C SER A 356 8.80 -21.51 -0.06
N GLY A 357 8.88 -20.17 -0.15
CA GLY A 357 8.40 -19.42 -1.32
C GLY A 357 6.91 -19.10 -1.34
N THR A 358 6.21 -19.19 -0.20
CA THR A 358 4.78 -18.91 -0.05
C THR A 358 4.50 -17.95 1.11
N ASP A 359 4.08 -16.72 0.81
CA ASP A 359 3.62 -15.81 1.85
C ASP A 359 2.14 -16.05 2.18
N TYR A 360 1.89 -16.61 3.37
CA TYR A 360 0.55 -16.83 3.91
C TYR A 360 -0.16 -15.55 4.38
N LEU A 361 0.53 -14.42 4.52
CA LEU A 361 -0.06 -13.13 4.90
C LEU A 361 -0.56 -12.34 3.68
N THR A 362 -1.14 -13.06 2.71
CA THR A 362 -1.69 -12.50 1.48
C THR A 362 -3.11 -12.99 1.26
N ALA A 363 -3.95 -12.22 0.57
CA ALA A 363 -5.32 -12.64 0.29
C ALA A 363 -5.39 -13.97 -0.52
N GLN A 364 -4.37 -14.23 -1.36
CA GLN A 364 -4.33 -15.44 -2.18
C GLN A 364 -4.05 -16.71 -1.35
N ASN A 365 -3.12 -16.62 -0.40
CA ASN A 365 -2.61 -17.80 0.30
C ASN A 365 -3.15 -17.94 1.72
N PHE A 366 -3.84 -16.93 2.26
CA PHE A 366 -4.33 -16.97 3.65
C PHE A 366 -5.18 -18.23 3.89
N PRO A 367 -4.92 -19.00 4.98
CA PRO A 367 -5.59 -20.28 5.23
C PRO A 367 -7.13 -20.21 5.23
N ASN A 368 -7.70 -19.06 5.61
CA ASN A 368 -9.15 -18.83 5.59
C ASN A 368 -9.57 -17.88 4.44
N ARG A 369 -9.88 -18.46 3.28
CA ARG A 369 -10.23 -17.71 2.05
C ARG A 369 -11.45 -16.80 2.18
N LEU A 370 -12.46 -17.19 2.98
CA LEU A 370 -13.68 -16.37 3.17
C LEU A 370 -13.40 -14.99 3.77
N ARG A 371 -12.22 -14.80 4.36
CA ARG A 371 -11.84 -13.59 5.09
C ARG A 371 -10.52 -13.01 4.62
N ALA A 372 -9.88 -13.66 3.67
CA ALA A 372 -8.64 -13.24 3.03
C ALA A 372 -8.77 -11.86 2.36
N TYR A 373 -9.96 -11.46 1.92
CA TYR A 373 -10.24 -10.12 1.38
C TYR A 373 -9.86 -8.99 2.35
N LYS A 374 -9.80 -9.26 3.66
CA LYS A 374 -9.38 -8.27 4.68
C LYS A 374 -7.87 -7.99 4.66
N LEU A 375 -7.11 -8.82 3.94
CA LEU A 375 -5.68 -8.67 3.69
C LEU A 375 -5.42 -8.11 2.29
N HIS A 376 -6.42 -7.55 1.57
CA HIS A 376 -6.30 -7.25 0.14
C HIS A 376 -5.05 -6.42 -0.22
N SER A 377 -4.57 -5.58 0.71
CA SER A 377 -3.41 -4.72 0.50
C SER A 377 -2.07 -5.39 0.86
N MET A 378 -2.07 -6.43 1.70
CA MET A 378 -0.85 -7.12 2.17
C MET A 378 -0.38 -8.12 1.10
N GLY A 379 0.82 -7.89 0.56
CA GLY A 379 1.34 -8.69 -0.56
C GLY A 379 0.43 -8.66 -1.79
N ALA A 380 -0.34 -7.58 -1.97
CA ALA A 380 -1.33 -7.42 -3.04
C ALA A 380 -0.72 -7.57 -4.45
N LEU A 381 0.56 -7.23 -4.58
CA LEU A 381 1.30 -7.33 -5.84
C LEU A 381 1.99 -8.68 -6.00
N GLY A 382 1.89 -9.57 -5.01
CA GLY A 382 2.50 -10.90 -5.00
C GLY A 382 3.99 -10.83 -5.33
N LYS A 383 4.38 -11.55 -6.40
CA LYS A 383 5.76 -11.65 -6.89
C LYS A 383 6.28 -10.42 -7.64
N THR A 384 5.45 -9.40 -7.79
CA THR A 384 5.87 -8.16 -8.46
C THR A 384 6.90 -7.43 -7.61
N THR A 385 7.94 -6.98 -8.26
CA THR A 385 9.04 -6.19 -7.69
C THR A 385 9.24 -4.97 -8.55
N ASP A 386 9.86 -3.95 -7.98
CA ASP A 386 10.27 -2.77 -8.72
C ASP A 386 11.70 -2.90 -9.25
N LEU A 387 12.10 -1.99 -10.15
CA LEU A 387 13.50 -1.86 -10.55
C LEU A 387 14.03 -0.47 -10.20
N VAL A 388 14.91 -0.45 -9.20
CA VAL A 388 15.57 0.74 -8.67
C VAL A 388 17.06 0.62 -8.99
N GLU A 389 17.59 1.57 -9.76
CA GLU A 389 19.00 1.53 -10.23
C GLU A 389 19.38 0.20 -10.91
N GLY A 390 18.44 -0.38 -11.67
CA GLY A 390 18.63 -1.66 -12.36
C GLY A 390 18.57 -2.90 -11.46
N GLN A 391 18.30 -2.74 -10.15
CA GLN A 391 18.18 -3.83 -9.20
C GLN A 391 16.73 -4.04 -8.76
N LYS A 392 16.36 -5.31 -8.54
CA LYS A 392 15.02 -5.65 -8.06
C LYS A 392 14.84 -5.18 -6.62
N ALA A 393 13.75 -4.47 -6.37
CA ALA A 393 13.41 -3.93 -5.07
C ALA A 393 12.00 -4.39 -4.64
N PRO A 394 11.78 -4.70 -3.36
CA PRO A 394 10.43 -4.86 -2.83
C PRO A 394 9.66 -3.54 -2.93
N ILE A 395 8.36 -3.65 -3.21
CA ILE A 395 7.45 -2.51 -3.24
C ILE A 395 6.79 -2.39 -1.85
N LEU A 396 6.96 -1.23 -1.24
CA LEU A 396 6.40 -0.87 0.06
C LEU A 396 5.47 0.33 -0.09
N GLU A 397 4.40 0.34 0.70
CA GLU A 397 3.44 1.44 0.81
C GLU A 397 3.61 2.13 2.16
N LEU A 398 3.98 3.41 2.12
CA LEU A 398 4.04 4.34 3.24
C LEU A 398 2.63 4.89 3.47
N ARG A 399 2.06 4.58 4.63
CA ARG A 399 0.71 4.93 5.04
C ARG A 399 0.72 5.86 6.23
N ASN A 400 -0.39 6.56 6.44
CA ASN A 400 -0.56 7.51 7.54
C ASN A 400 0.43 8.68 7.49
N ILE A 401 0.83 9.09 6.29
CA ILE A 401 1.69 10.25 6.09
C ILE A 401 0.87 11.51 6.31
N ASN A 402 1.25 12.33 7.30
CA ASN A 402 0.58 13.58 7.70
C ASN A 402 -0.95 13.49 7.54
N GLN A 403 -1.62 12.91 8.53
CA GLN A 403 -3.06 12.66 8.41
C GLN A 403 -3.85 13.96 8.19
N GLN A 404 -4.74 13.94 7.19
CA GLN A 404 -5.75 14.96 6.92
C GLN A 404 -5.19 16.32 6.49
N GLU A 405 -4.20 16.31 5.60
CA GLU A 405 -3.68 17.56 5.04
C GLU A 405 -4.72 18.18 4.08
N PRO A 406 -4.97 19.50 4.17
CA PRO A 406 -5.77 20.22 3.19
C PRO A 406 -5.26 19.95 1.77
N PHE A 407 -6.17 19.89 0.78
CA PHE A 407 -5.76 19.62 -0.60
C PHE A 407 -4.71 20.60 -1.14
N THR A 408 -4.67 21.83 -0.61
CA THR A 408 -3.66 22.85 -0.91
C THR A 408 -2.22 22.46 -0.51
N PHE A 409 -2.04 21.42 0.32
CA PHE A 409 -0.74 20.93 0.79
C PHE A 409 -0.32 19.60 0.16
N TRP A 410 -1.17 18.92 -0.62
CA TRP A 410 -0.85 17.59 -1.15
C TRP A 410 0.41 17.57 -2.02
N LEU A 411 0.61 18.59 -2.86
CA LEU A 411 1.82 18.71 -3.68
C LEU A 411 3.08 18.81 -2.81
N TYR A 412 3.05 19.63 -1.76
CA TYR A 412 4.19 19.77 -0.86
C TYR A 412 4.53 18.43 -0.19
N VAL A 413 3.52 17.71 0.32
CA VAL A 413 3.72 16.39 0.93
C VAL A 413 4.27 15.39 -0.09
N ALA A 414 3.72 15.34 -1.30
CA ALA A 414 4.19 14.46 -2.36
C ALA A 414 5.63 14.78 -2.78
N GLU A 415 6.01 16.06 -2.89
CA GLU A 415 7.37 16.48 -3.19
C GLU A 415 8.36 15.95 -2.15
N GLU A 416 8.01 16.10 -0.87
CA GLU A 416 8.86 15.71 0.24
C GLU A 416 9.02 14.17 0.33
N ILE A 417 7.93 13.41 0.15
CA ILE A 417 7.98 11.95 0.10
C ILE A 417 8.86 11.47 -1.07
N PHE A 418 8.64 12.02 -2.26
CA PHE A 418 9.40 11.62 -3.46
C PHE A 418 10.89 11.88 -3.24
N ARG A 419 11.24 13.08 -2.78
CA ARG A 419 12.61 13.49 -2.47
C ARG A 419 13.29 12.56 -1.47
N TYR A 420 12.55 12.13 -0.47
CA TYR A 420 13.04 11.20 0.54
C TYR A 420 13.34 9.82 -0.06
N ILE A 421 12.39 9.24 -0.81
CA ILE A 421 12.57 7.93 -1.46
C ILE A 421 13.74 7.96 -2.44
N TYR A 422 13.83 9.03 -3.24
CA TYR A 422 14.94 9.25 -4.18
C TYR A 422 16.31 9.23 -3.48
N ALA A 423 16.42 9.98 -2.37
CA ALA A 423 17.67 10.07 -1.62
C ALA A 423 18.00 8.76 -0.89
N LEU A 424 17.01 8.13 -0.27
CA LEU A 424 17.14 6.85 0.41
C LEU A 424 17.67 5.78 -0.55
N ASN A 425 17.07 5.63 -1.73
CA ASN A 425 17.48 4.62 -2.71
C ASN A 425 18.91 4.86 -3.24
N ARG A 426 19.37 6.11 -3.29
CA ARG A 426 20.75 6.46 -3.69
C ARG A 426 21.76 6.49 -2.54
N GLY A 427 21.30 6.35 -1.29
CA GLY A 427 22.14 6.57 -0.11
C GLY A 427 22.71 7.98 -0.03
N ILE A 428 21.96 8.97 -0.53
CA ILE A 428 22.34 10.37 -0.40
C ILE A 428 21.92 10.81 1.00
N ASP A 429 22.89 11.24 1.81
CA ASP A 429 22.63 11.90 3.07
C ASP A 429 21.91 13.22 2.80
N LYS A 430 20.57 13.22 2.91
CA LYS A 430 19.78 14.41 2.63
C LYS A 430 19.55 15.20 3.91
N LYS A 431 19.83 16.51 3.85
CA LYS A 431 19.30 17.43 4.86
C LYS A 431 17.95 17.93 4.44
N TYR A 432 17.08 18.12 5.41
CA TYR A 432 15.75 18.67 5.18
C TYR A 432 15.83 20.06 4.53
N GLY A 433 14.95 20.33 3.55
CA GLY A 433 14.88 21.60 2.83
C GLY A 433 15.89 21.76 1.70
N GLU A 434 16.78 20.79 1.46
CA GLU A 434 17.67 20.84 0.30
C GLU A 434 16.88 20.66 -1.01
N PRO A 435 17.22 21.44 -2.06
CA PRO A 435 16.58 21.32 -3.36
C PRO A 435 16.71 19.91 -3.91
N PHE A 436 15.80 19.53 -4.82
CA PHE A 436 15.93 18.25 -5.52
C PHE A 436 17.28 18.25 -6.26
N PRO A 437 18.14 17.23 -6.06
CA PRO A 437 19.45 17.20 -6.69
C PRO A 437 19.28 17.19 -8.21
N ILE A 438 19.71 18.27 -8.86
CA ILE A 438 19.70 18.37 -10.32
C ILE A 438 20.88 17.53 -10.80
N PRO A 439 20.67 16.54 -11.70
CA PRO A 439 21.77 15.82 -12.31
C PRO A 439 22.75 16.83 -12.90
N ASN A 440 24.01 16.81 -12.46
CA ASN A 440 25.05 17.62 -13.11
C ASN A 440 25.12 17.14 -14.57
N SER A 441 25.05 18.07 -15.52
CA SER A 441 25.08 17.78 -16.97
C SER A 441 26.31 16.96 -17.41
N ASP A 442 27.34 16.92 -16.57
CA ASP A 442 28.61 16.24 -16.82
C ASP A 442 28.67 14.81 -16.27
N GLN A 443 27.69 14.38 -15.46
CA GLN A 443 27.57 12.98 -15.03
C GLN A 443 26.70 12.21 -16.01
N LYS A 444 27.31 11.73 -17.10
CA LYS A 444 26.69 10.67 -17.91
C LYS A 444 26.68 9.38 -17.10
N LEU A 445 25.47 8.91 -16.78
CA LEU A 445 25.20 7.61 -16.17
C LEU A 445 25.66 6.45 -17.08
#